data_AF-A0A9D8J0X2-F1
#
_entry.id   AF-A0A9D8J0X2-F1
#
_cell.length_a   1.000
_cell.length_b   1.000
_cell.length_c   1.000
_cell.angle_alpha   90.00
_cell.angle_beta   90.00
_cell.angle_gamma   90.00
#
_symmetry.space_group_name_H-M   'P 1'
#
loop_
_entity.id
_entity.type
_entity.pdbx_description
1 polymer ?
#
loop_
_entity_poly.entity_id
_entity_poly.type
_entity_poly.pdbx_seq_one_letter_code
_entity_poly.pdbx_strand_id
1 'polypeptide(L)'
;MCSTSSRPPASPPPVVDNGDLRYWLALLRAPPGRQWRQLLARPEAPRSLFHEPRALLEGLGLKAPLVAYLCTPDWAGVDRDLAWLSAEPDRSIMTLADERYPALLREIASPPPVLFV
;
A
#
# COMPACT_ATOMS: atom_id res chain seq x y z
N MET A 1 -17.63 -30.43 -27.38
CA MET A 1 -16.43 -29.55 -27.46
C MET A 1 -16.45 -28.70 -26.21
N CYS A 2 -15.38 -28.73 -25.41
CA CYS A 2 -15.34 -28.11 -24.09
C CYS A 2 -15.50 -26.58 -24.21
N SER A 3 -16.46 -26.05 -23.46
CA SER A 3 -16.65 -24.63 -23.24
C SER A 3 -15.39 -24.05 -22.60
N THR A 4 -14.59 -23.32 -23.37
CA THR A 4 -13.58 -22.44 -22.78
C THR A 4 -14.33 -21.31 -22.10
N SER A 5 -14.48 -21.46 -20.79
CA SER A 5 -15.02 -20.47 -19.87
C SER A 5 -14.27 -19.15 -20.08
N SER A 6 -14.90 -18.22 -20.79
CA SER A 6 -14.44 -16.84 -20.87
C SER A 6 -14.66 -16.24 -19.48
N ARG A 7 -13.64 -16.37 -18.63
CA ARG A 7 -13.59 -15.67 -17.35
C ARG A 7 -13.72 -14.18 -17.70
N PRO A 8 -14.72 -13.44 -17.18
CA PRO A 8 -14.74 -11.99 -17.38
C PRO A 8 -13.38 -11.46 -16.93
N PRO A 9 -12.77 -10.48 -17.65
CA PRO A 9 -11.57 -9.83 -17.12
C PRO A 9 -11.95 -9.38 -15.72
N ALA A 10 -11.25 -9.94 -14.72
CA ALA A 10 -11.36 -9.47 -13.36
C ALA A 10 -11.26 -7.96 -13.46
N SER A 11 -12.28 -7.25 -12.98
CA SER A 11 -12.34 -5.79 -12.98
C SER A 11 -10.93 -5.26 -12.76
N PRO A 12 -10.42 -4.35 -13.60
CA PRO A 12 -9.08 -3.82 -13.38
C PRO A 12 -9.04 -3.43 -11.90
N PRO A 13 -8.02 -3.88 -11.14
CA PRO A 13 -7.89 -3.46 -9.76
C PRO A 13 -8.02 -1.94 -9.74
N PRO A 14 -8.57 -1.32 -8.67
CA PRO A 14 -8.64 0.14 -8.59
C PRO A 14 -7.30 0.65 -9.08
N VAL A 15 -7.31 1.36 -10.21
CA VAL A 15 -6.09 1.72 -10.93
C VAL A 15 -5.39 2.71 -10.01
N VAL A 16 -4.61 2.15 -9.08
CA VAL A 16 -3.71 2.92 -8.23
C VAL A 16 -2.73 3.43 -9.25
N ASP A 17 -2.87 4.70 -9.63
CA ASP A 17 -1.93 5.33 -10.53
C ASP A 17 -0.52 4.97 -10.05
N ASN A 18 0.44 4.68 -10.93
CA ASN A 18 1.81 4.33 -10.50
C ASN A 18 2.39 5.40 -9.55
N GLY A 19 1.92 6.64 -9.73
CA GLY A 19 2.19 7.76 -8.86
C GLY A 19 1.66 7.63 -7.43
N ASP A 20 0.60 6.88 -7.19
CA ASP A 20 -0.01 6.60 -5.87
C ASP A 20 0.47 5.28 -5.28
N LEU A 21 0.72 4.25 -6.11
CA LEU A 21 1.30 2.98 -5.67
C LEU A 21 2.67 3.17 -4.98
N ARG A 22 3.52 4.07 -5.50
CA ARG A 22 4.81 4.38 -4.87
C ARG A 22 4.67 4.96 -3.46
N TYR A 23 3.66 5.79 -3.21
CA TYR A 23 3.43 6.38 -1.89
C TYR A 23 2.85 5.35 -0.93
N TRP A 24 2.05 4.42 -1.45
CA TRP A 24 1.60 3.24 -0.72
C TRP A 24 2.75 2.35 -0.28
N LEU A 25 3.67 2.04 -1.20
CA LEU A 25 4.89 1.29 -0.91
C LEU A 25 5.78 2.05 0.08
N ALA A 26 5.93 3.37 -0.08
CA ALA A 26 6.66 4.19 0.87
C ALA A 26 6.03 4.10 2.27
N LEU A 27 4.71 4.19 2.37
CA LEU A 27 3.99 4.12 3.64
C LEU A 27 4.10 2.73 4.27
N LEU A 28 4.05 1.66 3.47
CA LEU A 28 4.30 0.28 3.92
C LEU A 28 5.65 0.08 4.60
N ARG A 29 6.67 0.76 4.08
CA ARG A 29 8.05 0.71 4.59
C ARG A 29 8.27 1.60 5.82
N ALA A 30 7.27 2.42 6.17
CA ALA A 30 7.31 3.23 7.38
C ALA A 30 7.32 2.32 8.64
N PRO A 31 7.87 2.81 9.76
CA PRO A 31 7.91 2.04 11.00
C PRO A 31 6.51 1.59 11.44
N PRO A 32 6.29 0.29 11.72
CA PRO A 32 4.98 -0.24 12.05
C PRO A 32 4.47 0.34 13.38
N GLY A 33 3.18 0.71 13.41
CA GLY A 33 2.56 1.30 14.59
C GLY A 33 1.05 1.49 14.44
N ARG A 34 0.35 1.84 15.52
CA ARG A 34 -1.10 2.06 15.51
C ARG A 34 -1.51 3.11 14.48
N GLN A 35 -0.81 4.25 14.45
CA GLN A 35 -1.08 5.35 13.52
C GLN A 35 -0.79 4.95 12.07
N TRP A 36 0.32 4.26 11.83
CA TRP A 36 0.64 3.69 10.54
C TRP A 36 -0.48 2.78 10.01
N ARG A 37 -1.05 1.89 10.84
CA ARG A 37 -2.21 1.07 10.45
C ARG A 37 -3.45 1.90 10.14
N GLN A 38 -3.70 2.96 10.92
CA GLN A 38 -4.82 3.87 10.68
C GLN A 38 -4.67 4.64 9.36
N LEU A 39 -3.45 5.02 9.00
CA LEU A 39 -3.15 5.67 7.72
C LEU A 39 -3.34 4.68 6.56
N LEU A 40 -2.88 3.43 6.70
CA LEU A 40 -3.08 2.38 5.71
C LEU A 40 -4.55 1.95 5.56
N ALA A 41 -5.38 2.17 6.58
CA ALA A 41 -6.82 1.97 6.46
C ALA A 41 -7.52 3.11 5.68
N ARG A 42 -6.83 4.20 5.35
CA ARG A 42 -7.35 5.38 4.64
C ARG A 42 -6.69 5.52 3.27
N PRO A 43 -7.25 4.91 2.22
CA PRO A 43 -6.62 4.85 0.91
C PRO A 43 -6.43 6.21 0.23
N GLU A 44 -7.21 7.23 0.60
CA GLU A 44 -7.11 8.60 0.08
C GLU A 44 -5.92 9.42 0.60
N ALA A 45 -5.21 8.97 1.65
CA ALA A 45 -4.23 9.79 2.36
C ALA A 45 -2.73 9.67 1.98
N PRO A 46 -2.20 8.60 1.34
CA PRO A 46 -0.75 8.37 1.32
C PRO A 46 0.01 9.51 0.66
N ARG A 47 -0.38 9.90 -0.56
CA ARG A 47 0.33 10.92 -1.34
C ARG A 47 0.42 12.26 -0.60
N SER A 48 -0.69 12.76 -0.06
CA SER A 48 -0.72 14.05 0.61
C SER A 48 0.23 14.10 1.81
N LEU A 49 0.30 13.01 2.61
CA LEU A 49 1.17 12.95 3.79
C LEU A 49 2.67 13.13 3.47
N PHE A 50 3.12 12.70 2.29
CA PHE A 50 4.52 12.89 1.87
C PHE A 50 4.78 14.29 1.31
N HIS A 51 3.74 15.07 1.00
CA HIS A 51 3.85 16.47 0.58
C HIS A 51 3.65 17.44 1.74
N GLU A 52 3.04 17.00 2.84
CA GLU A 52 2.85 17.84 4.03
C GLU A 52 4.19 18.19 4.71
N PRO A 53 4.38 19.44 5.16
CA PRO A 53 5.55 19.82 5.92
C PRO A 53 5.52 19.19 7.31
N ARG A 54 6.71 18.98 7.88
CA ARG A 54 6.89 18.38 9.21
C ARG A 54 5.98 18.96 10.29
N ALA A 55 5.80 20.28 10.32
CA ALA A 55 4.96 20.96 11.31
C ALA A 55 3.48 20.54 11.22
N LEU A 56 2.96 20.30 10.02
CA LEU A 56 1.59 19.80 9.81
C LEU A 56 1.49 18.34 10.26
N LEU A 57 2.47 17.50 9.92
CA LEU A 57 2.54 16.11 10.37
C LEU A 57 2.60 15.97 11.90
N GLU A 58 3.36 16.84 12.56
CA GLU A 58 3.40 16.93 14.03
C GLU A 58 2.05 17.42 14.60
N GLY A 59 1.40 18.38 13.93
CA GLY A 59 0.07 18.88 14.26
C GLY A 59 -1.04 17.83 14.11
N LEU A 60 -0.86 16.82 13.24
CA LEU A 60 -1.74 15.65 13.12
C LEU A 60 -1.59 14.67 14.30
N GLY A 61 -0.67 14.93 15.23
CA GLY A 61 -0.40 14.06 16.37
C GLY A 61 0.35 12.78 16.00
N LEU A 62 1.03 12.76 14.85
CA LEU A 62 1.84 11.61 14.43
C LEU A 62 3.08 11.47 15.32
N LYS A 63 3.46 10.22 15.63
CA LYS A 63 4.64 9.93 16.44
C LYS A 63 5.92 10.37 15.72
N ALA A 64 6.90 10.86 16.49
CA ALA A 64 8.22 11.26 16.00
C ALA A 64 8.88 10.31 14.98
N PRO A 65 8.93 8.97 15.19
CA PRO A 65 9.50 8.05 14.19
C PRO A 65 8.73 8.01 12.88
N LEU A 66 7.39 8.14 12.91
CA LEU A 66 6.56 8.18 11.70
C LEU A 66 6.72 9.51 10.97
N VAL A 67 6.74 10.63 11.69
CA VAL A 67 7.01 11.96 11.12
C VAL A 67 8.39 12.01 10.46
N ALA A 68 9.43 11.54 11.16
CA ALA A 68 10.78 11.50 10.61
C ALA A 68 10.86 10.67 9.33
N TYR A 69 10.17 9.52 9.31
CA TYR A 69 10.08 8.69 8.12
C TYR A 69 9.32 9.38 6.98
N LEU A 70 8.18 10.03 7.25
CA LEU A 70 7.41 10.76 6.22
C LEU A 70 8.21 11.92 5.61
N CYS A 71 9.07 12.58 6.40
CA CYS A 71 9.99 13.60 5.89
C CYS A 71 11.15 13.03 5.06
N THR A 72 11.57 11.79 5.34
CA THR A 72 12.71 11.13 4.68
C THR A 72 12.38 9.66 4.38
N PRO A 73 11.44 9.39 3.47
CA PRO A 73 11.01 8.02 3.21
C PRO A 73 12.04 7.25 2.39
N ASP A 74 12.03 5.92 2.53
CA ASP A 74 12.95 5.03 1.82
C ASP A 74 12.48 4.81 0.36
N TRP A 75 12.67 5.83 -0.49
CA TRP A 75 12.34 5.76 -1.92
C TRP A 75 13.14 4.67 -2.63
N ALA A 76 14.40 4.45 -2.25
CA ALA A 76 15.23 3.39 -2.82
C ALA A 76 14.61 2.00 -2.58
N GLY A 77 13.99 1.80 -1.42
CA GLY A 77 13.24 0.59 -1.14
C GLY A 77 11.95 0.47 -1.93
N VAL A 78 11.23 1.57 -2.13
CA VAL A 78 10.06 1.61 -3.03
C VAL A 78 10.43 1.22 -4.45
N ASP A 79 11.54 1.74 -4.97
CA ASP A 79 12.02 1.41 -6.31
C ASP A 79 12.34 -0.09 -6.43
N ARG A 80 12.88 -0.71 -5.37
CA ARG A 80 13.08 -2.18 -5.32
C ARG A 80 11.76 -2.93 -5.34
N ASP A 81 10.76 -2.47 -4.60
CA ASP A 81 9.44 -3.10 -4.54
C ASP A 81 8.72 -3.00 -5.90
N LEU A 82 8.84 -1.86 -6.60
CA LEU A 82 8.33 -1.68 -7.97
C LEU A 82 9.09 -2.52 -9.00
N ALA A 83 10.42 -2.61 -8.88
CA ALA A 83 11.23 -3.47 -9.74
C ALA A 83 10.89 -4.95 -9.52
N TRP A 84 10.63 -5.35 -8.26
CA TRP A 84 10.15 -6.69 -7.94
C TRP A 84 8.80 -6.96 -8.59
N LEU A 85 7.84 -6.04 -8.50
CA LEU A 85 6.52 -6.16 -9.14
C LEU A 85 6.64 -6.29 -10.67
N SER A 86 7.55 -5.52 -11.28
CA SER A 86 7.73 -5.51 -12.74
C SER A 86 8.53 -6.71 -13.28
N ALA A 87 9.21 -7.47 -12.40
CA ALA A 87 10.10 -8.55 -12.82
C ALA A 87 9.36 -9.80 -13.31
N GLU A 88 8.17 -10.09 -12.79
CA GLU A 88 7.38 -11.24 -13.21
C GLU A 88 5.88 -10.89 -13.30
N PRO A 89 5.16 -11.38 -14.32
CA PRO A 89 3.74 -11.08 -14.50
C PRO A 89 2.83 -11.73 -13.45
N ASP A 90 3.30 -12.77 -12.76
CA ASP A 90 2.57 -13.43 -11.67
C ASP A 90 2.69 -12.66 -10.34
N ARG A 91 3.57 -11.67 -10.26
CA ARG A 91 3.72 -10.85 -9.06
C ARG A 91 2.61 -9.84 -8.96
N SER A 92 1.98 -9.79 -7.80
CA SER A 92 0.92 -8.82 -7.53
C SER A 92 1.01 -8.28 -6.12
N ILE A 93 0.82 -6.98 -6.02
CA ILE A 93 0.68 -6.27 -4.76
C ILE A 93 -0.82 -6.06 -4.52
N MET A 94 -1.32 -6.62 -3.42
CA MET A 94 -2.73 -6.60 -3.07
C MET A 94 -2.90 -5.86 -1.75
N THR A 95 -3.71 -4.82 -1.71
CA THR A 95 -3.97 -4.05 -0.49
C THR A 95 -5.19 -4.60 0.23
N LEU A 96 -5.36 -4.24 1.51
CA LEU A 96 -6.52 -4.63 2.33
C LEU A 96 -7.87 -4.16 1.72
N ALA A 97 -7.84 -3.13 0.87
CA ALA A 97 -9.00 -2.62 0.13
C ALA A 97 -9.25 -3.36 -1.19
N ASP A 98 -8.32 -4.19 -1.66
CA ASP A 98 -8.47 -4.98 -2.88
C ASP A 98 -9.46 -6.13 -2.63
N GLU A 99 -10.41 -6.34 -3.54
CA GLU A 99 -11.39 -7.43 -3.46
C GLU A 99 -10.73 -8.81 -3.54
N ARG A 100 -9.56 -8.89 -4.20
CA ARG A 100 -8.80 -10.13 -4.34
C ARG A 100 -8.04 -10.48 -3.05
N TYR A 101 -8.01 -9.60 -2.05
CA TYR A 101 -7.33 -9.84 -0.79
C TYR A 101 -8.04 -10.99 -0.03
N PRO A 102 -7.32 -12.05 0.41
CA PRO A 102 -7.94 -13.21 1.05
C PRO A 102 -8.76 -12.86 2.30
N ALA A 103 -10.03 -13.27 2.33
CA ALA A 103 -10.93 -13.02 3.47
C ALA A 103 -10.37 -13.57 4.79
N LEU A 104 -9.74 -14.75 4.75
CA LEU A 104 -9.07 -15.37 5.91
C LEU A 104 -7.99 -14.46 6.52
N LEU A 105 -7.25 -13.71 5.70
CA LEU A 105 -6.27 -12.75 6.20
C LEU A 105 -6.92 -11.48 6.74
N ARG A 106 -8.10 -11.09 6.25
CA ARG A 106 -8.87 -9.94 6.79
C ARG A 106 -9.46 -10.22 8.16
N GLU A 107 -9.77 -11.49 8.45
CA GLU A 107 -10.43 -11.92 9.67
C GLU A 107 -9.49 -12.06 10.88
N ILE A 108 -8.17 -12.08 10.67
CA ILE A 108 -7.21 -12.16 11.78
C ILE A 108 -7.11 -10.83 12.55
N ALA A 109 -6.69 -10.89 13.82
CA ALA A 109 -6.61 -9.70 14.69
C ALA A 109 -5.64 -8.59 14.20
N SER A 110 -4.70 -8.93 13.32
CA SER A 110 -3.70 -8.01 12.77
C SER A 110 -3.47 -8.32 11.30
N PRO A 111 -4.43 -8.01 10.41
CA PRO A 111 -4.33 -8.32 8.99
C PRO A 111 -3.11 -7.60 8.38
N PRO A 112 -2.30 -8.27 7.55
CA PRO A 112 -1.21 -7.59 6.85
C PRO A 112 -1.83 -6.57 5.87
N PRO A 113 -1.47 -5.28 5.96
CA PRO A 113 -2.11 -4.24 5.16
C PRO A 113 -1.89 -4.39 3.65
N VAL A 114 -0.80 -5.05 3.26
CA VAL A 114 -0.49 -5.38 1.88
C VAL A 114 0.11 -6.78 1.80
N LEU A 115 -0.26 -7.48 0.75
CA LEU A 115 0.23 -8.80 0.38
C LEU A 115 1.14 -8.67 -0.85
N PHE A 116 2.30 -9.30 -0.81
CA PHE A 116 3.18 -9.51 -1.95
C PHE A 116 3.03 -11.00 -2.34
N VAL A 117 2.42 -11.26 -3.49
CA VAL A 117 2.22 -12.60 -4.05
C VAL A 117 3.05 -12.75 -5.30
#